data_AF-A0A7W1C717-F1
#
_entry.id   AF-A0A7W1C717-F1
#
_cell.length_a   1.000
_cell.length_b   1.000
_cell.length_c   1.000
_cell.angle_alpha   90.00
_cell.angle_beta   90.00
_cell.angle_gamma   90.00
#
_symmetry.space_group_name_H-M   'P 1'
#
loop_
_entity.id
_entity.type
_entity.pdbx_description
1 polymer ?
#
loop_
_entity_poly.entity_id
_entity_poly.type
_entity_poly.pdbx_seq_one_letter_code
_entity_poly.pdbx_strand_id
1 'polypeptide(L)'
;MPWPRSGRHWRSGWPQLGASALAAGAPIVLTLIVNVVSSAAVFDAPSAAPRRLPVLLARSIEDDPARWHLQENCAREGYTVCELFDEIPSTAWEVLWSQDGLTWRATAEQSDRIRREVILWRAFVDYPLQQSWSLVPGPWSLVRNAAVQFVSIGANNFYPARIESHDPLRVAILNDARPGALLNGFGAFWAATTLGGVAALAAMARHDRLASGREREIIAVVLVGLVANAAIFGGLSAPVDRYQGRLIWT
;
A
#
# COMPACT_ATOMS: atom_id res chain seq x y z
N MET A 1 51.85 19.97 37.20
CA MET A 1 50.72 19.03 37.36
C MET A 1 49.96 19.43 38.63
N PRO A 2 48.61 19.35 38.71
CA PRO A 2 47.70 18.53 37.91
C PRO A 2 46.57 19.29 37.19
N TRP A 3 46.00 18.59 36.20
CA TRP A 3 44.92 18.98 35.31
C TRP A 3 43.54 18.94 35.99
N PRO A 4 42.56 19.77 35.58
CA PRO A 4 41.16 19.50 35.88
C PRO A 4 40.67 18.34 35.00
N ARG A 5 40.35 17.20 35.64
CA ARG A 5 39.67 16.07 35.00
C ARG A 5 38.24 16.50 34.66
N SER A 6 37.94 16.68 33.39
CA SER A 6 36.57 16.73 32.90
C SER A 6 35.93 15.35 33.07
N GLY A 7 35.12 15.21 34.12
CA GLY A 7 34.25 14.07 34.32
C GLY A 7 33.20 14.01 33.22
N ARG A 8 33.48 13.22 32.19
CA ARG A 8 32.51 12.87 31.14
C ARG A 8 31.43 12.01 31.80
N HIS A 9 30.32 12.63 32.19
CA HIS A 9 29.14 11.94 32.73
C HIS A 9 28.47 11.14 31.60
N TRP A 10 28.99 9.94 31.35
CA TRP A 10 28.30 8.86 30.64
C TRP A 10 27.27 8.25 31.60
N ARG A 11 26.15 8.93 31.82
CA ARG A 11 25.02 8.35 32.57
C ARG A 11 23.73 8.43 31.75
N SER A 12 23.25 7.23 31.42
CA SER A 12 21.86 6.84 31.11
C SER A 12 21.20 7.38 29.84
N GLY A 13 21.64 6.93 28.66
CA GLY A 13 20.82 7.02 27.43
C GLY A 13 19.66 6.00 27.37
N TRP A 14 19.72 4.93 28.16
CA TRP A 14 18.79 3.80 28.09
C TRP A 14 17.37 4.08 28.60
N PRO A 15 17.14 4.76 29.75
CA PRO A 15 15.77 5.09 30.18
C PRO A 15 15.12 6.16 29.30
N GLN A 16 15.90 7.04 28.66
CA GLN A 16 15.40 8.04 27.74
C GLN A 16 14.98 7.43 26.39
N LEU A 17 15.74 6.47 25.87
CA LEU A 17 15.37 5.71 24.67
C LEU A 17 14.07 4.93 24.87
N GLY A 18 13.88 4.31 26.03
CA GLY A 18 12.63 3.60 26.37
C GLY A 18 11.42 4.54 26.45
N ALA A 19 11.58 5.70 27.09
CA ALA A 19 10.53 6.71 27.19
C ALA A 19 10.18 7.33 25.82
N SER A 20 11.18 7.62 24.98
CA SER A 20 10.97 8.14 23.63
C SER A 20 10.35 7.11 22.68
N ALA A 21 10.75 5.84 22.77
CA ALA A 21 10.14 4.76 22.00
C ALA A 21 8.68 4.51 22.41
N LEU A 22 8.38 4.57 23.72
CA LEU A 22 7.01 4.49 24.24
C LEU A 22 6.17 5.69 23.79
N ALA A 23 6.70 6.91 23.86
CA ALA A 23 6.02 8.11 23.41
C ALA A 23 5.73 8.09 21.89
N ALA A 24 6.66 7.57 21.08
CA ALA A 24 6.48 7.42 19.64
C ALA A 24 5.54 6.25 19.27
N GLY A 25 5.56 5.16 20.03
CA GLY A 25 4.73 3.98 19.81
C GLY A 25 3.30 4.12 20.33
N ALA A 26 3.07 4.93 21.36
CA ALA A 26 1.76 5.08 22.00
C ALA A 26 0.64 5.53 21.03
N PRO A 27 0.84 6.51 20.13
CA PRO A 27 -0.16 6.86 19.12
C PRO A 27 -0.51 5.68 18.20
N ILE A 28 0.49 4.92 17.75
CA ILE A 28 0.29 3.78 16.85
C ILE A 28 -0.54 2.70 17.53
N VAL A 29 -0.18 2.34 18.77
CA VAL A 29 -0.89 1.35 19.57
C VAL A 29 -2.31 1.82 19.87
N LEU A 30 -2.47 3.10 20.24
CA LEU A 30 -3.78 3.70 20.49
C LEU A 30 -4.66 3.65 19.23
N THR A 31 -4.14 4.02 18.06
CA THR A 31 -4.87 3.95 16.79
C THR A 31 -5.30 2.51 16.48
N LEU A 32 -4.43 1.53 16.69
CA LEU A 32 -4.76 0.12 16.47
C LEU A 32 -5.88 -0.35 17.42
N ILE A 33 -5.78 -0.01 18.71
CA ILE A 33 -6.81 -0.34 19.70
C ILE A 33 -8.14 0.30 19.32
N VAL A 34 -8.16 1.60 19.04
CA VAL A 34 -9.37 2.33 18.66
C VAL A 34 -9.98 1.71 17.40
N ASN A 35 -9.18 1.38 16.39
CA ASN A 35 -9.66 0.73 15.17
C ASN A 35 -10.30 -0.64 15.44
N VAL A 36 -9.65 -1.52 16.20
CA VAL A 36 -10.17 -2.86 16.53
C VAL A 36 -11.44 -2.78 17.37
N VAL A 37 -11.48 -1.88 18.36
CA VAL A 37 -12.67 -1.66 19.20
C VAL A 37 -13.83 -1.13 18.36
N SER A 38 -13.56 -0.16 17.49
CA SER A 38 -14.58 0.39 16.58
C SER A 38 -15.09 -0.67 15.62
N SER A 39 -14.18 -1.51 15.10
CA SER A 39 -14.53 -2.65 14.25
C SER A 39 -15.43 -3.66 14.97
N ALA A 40 -15.11 -4.00 16.22
CA ALA A 40 -15.92 -4.90 17.02
C ALA A 40 -17.32 -4.32 17.28
N ALA A 41 -17.41 -3.03 17.59
CA ALA A 41 -18.67 -2.37 17.89
C ALA A 41 -19.59 -2.19 16.67
N VAL A 42 -19.01 -1.99 15.47
CA VAL A 42 -19.79 -1.71 14.24
C VAL A 42 -20.07 -2.97 13.43
N PHE A 43 -19.16 -3.94 13.42
CA PHE A 43 -19.21 -5.09 12.52
C PHE A 43 -19.30 -6.44 13.24
N ASP A 44 -19.45 -6.45 14.57
CA ASP A 44 -19.43 -7.65 15.43
C ASP A 44 -18.19 -8.55 15.21
N ALA A 45 -17.09 -7.94 14.74
CA ALA A 45 -15.85 -8.63 14.40
C ALA A 45 -14.65 -7.81 14.89
N PRO A 46 -13.92 -8.24 15.93
CA PRO A 46 -12.68 -7.59 16.35
C PRO A 46 -11.61 -7.83 15.29
N SER A 47 -11.35 -6.82 14.48
CA SER A 47 -10.41 -6.90 13.36
C SER A 47 -9.75 -5.55 13.15
N ALA A 48 -8.47 -5.55 12.80
CA ALA A 48 -7.79 -4.34 12.31
C ALA A 48 -8.21 -3.96 10.87
N ALA A 49 -8.96 -4.85 10.20
CA ALA A 49 -9.46 -4.67 8.84
C ALA A 49 -10.81 -5.41 8.65
N PRO A 50 -11.92 -4.91 9.25
CA PRO A 50 -13.25 -5.48 9.06
C PRO A 50 -13.70 -5.37 7.60
N ARG A 51 -14.50 -6.33 7.13
CA ARG A 51 -15.11 -6.34 5.78
C ARG A 51 -14.09 -6.06 4.65
N ARG A 52 -12.81 -6.40 4.85
CA ARG A 52 -11.74 -6.11 3.89
C ARG A 52 -12.03 -6.72 2.52
N LEU A 53 -11.77 -5.96 1.46
CA LEU A 53 -11.74 -6.52 0.12
C LEU A 53 -10.56 -7.51 0.01
N PRO A 54 -10.71 -8.60 -0.77
CA PRO A 54 -9.66 -9.61 -0.92
C PRO A 54 -8.57 -9.12 -1.90
N VAL A 55 -7.96 -7.95 -1.60
CA VAL A 55 -6.97 -7.30 -2.47
C VAL A 55 -5.73 -8.16 -2.68
N LEU A 56 -5.27 -8.85 -1.62
CA LEU A 56 -4.13 -9.76 -1.72
C LEU A 56 -4.43 -10.96 -2.63
N LEU A 57 -5.66 -11.48 -2.58
CA LEU A 57 -6.09 -12.56 -3.47
C LEU A 57 -6.14 -12.07 -4.92
N ALA A 58 -6.75 -10.92 -5.16
CA ALA A 58 -6.80 -10.31 -6.49
C ALA A 58 -5.39 -10.07 -7.06
N ARG A 59 -4.44 -9.64 -6.20
CA ARG A 59 -3.05 -9.46 -6.61
C ARG A 59 -2.35 -10.79 -6.90
N SER A 60 -2.55 -11.80 -6.06
CA SER A 60 -2.00 -13.16 -6.29
C SER A 60 -2.61 -13.83 -7.53
N ILE A 61 -3.83 -13.46 -7.92
CA ILE A 61 -4.43 -13.86 -9.20
C ILE A 61 -3.74 -13.13 -10.34
N GLU A 62 -3.53 -11.82 -10.26
CA GLU A 62 -2.83 -11.03 -11.29
C GLU A 62 -1.39 -11.52 -11.50
N ASP A 63 -0.71 -11.90 -10.42
CA ASP A 63 0.67 -12.42 -10.43
C ASP A 63 0.77 -13.89 -10.85
N ASP A 64 -0.37 -14.55 -11.09
CA ASP A 64 -0.59 -15.93 -11.53
C ASP A 64 -0.72 -17.09 -10.49
N PRO A 65 0.01 -17.19 -9.36
CA PRO A 65 -0.08 -18.33 -8.44
C PRO A 65 -1.50 -18.71 -8.00
N ALA A 66 -2.31 -17.72 -7.57
CA ALA A 66 -3.68 -18.01 -7.19
C ALA A 66 -4.56 -18.32 -8.40
N ARG A 67 -4.25 -17.77 -9.59
CA ARG A 67 -4.99 -18.09 -10.82
C ARG A 67 -4.77 -19.55 -11.20
N TRP A 68 -3.53 -20.02 -11.22
CA TRP A 68 -3.22 -21.42 -11.51
C TRP A 68 -3.85 -22.36 -10.49
N HIS A 69 -3.73 -22.03 -9.19
CA HIS A 69 -4.37 -22.81 -8.13
C HIS A 69 -5.89 -22.90 -8.34
N LEU A 70 -6.56 -21.79 -8.65
CA LEU A 70 -7.99 -21.78 -8.91
C LEU A 70 -8.33 -22.60 -10.16
N GLN A 71 -7.63 -22.41 -11.27
CA GLN A 71 -7.86 -23.15 -12.52
C GLN A 71 -7.76 -24.67 -12.33
N GLU A 72 -6.80 -25.13 -11.53
CA GLU A 72 -6.59 -26.57 -11.28
C GLU A 72 -7.59 -27.15 -10.28
N ASN A 73 -8.10 -26.34 -9.34
CA ASN A 73 -8.86 -26.83 -8.19
C ASN A 73 -10.32 -26.37 -8.13
N CYS A 74 -10.77 -25.48 -9.02
CA CYS A 74 -12.16 -24.97 -9.04
C CYS A 74 -13.18 -26.11 -9.09
N ALA A 75 -12.95 -27.12 -9.93
CA ALA A 75 -13.85 -28.26 -10.07
C ALA A 75 -13.86 -29.22 -8.85
N ARG A 76 -12.82 -29.18 -8.01
CA ARG A 76 -12.62 -30.11 -6.90
C ARG A 76 -13.01 -29.51 -5.55
N GLU A 77 -12.61 -28.26 -5.30
CA GLU A 77 -12.68 -27.63 -3.98
C GLU A 77 -13.92 -26.74 -3.80
N GLY A 78 -14.65 -26.43 -4.88
CA GLY A 78 -15.90 -25.66 -4.81
C GLY A 78 -15.73 -24.26 -4.24
N TYR A 79 -14.63 -23.58 -4.59
CA TYR A 79 -14.38 -22.22 -4.09
C TYR A 79 -15.46 -21.24 -4.54
N THR A 80 -15.84 -20.34 -3.64
CA THR A 80 -16.83 -19.29 -3.90
C THR A 80 -16.41 -18.40 -5.07
N VAL A 81 -15.10 -18.17 -5.24
CA VAL A 81 -14.57 -17.39 -6.36
C VAL A 81 -14.92 -18.05 -7.71
N CYS A 82 -14.90 -19.38 -7.79
CA CYS A 82 -15.23 -20.13 -9.00
C CYS A 82 -16.74 -20.18 -9.28
N GLU A 83 -17.59 -19.97 -8.26
CA GLU A 83 -19.04 -19.78 -8.46
C GLU A 83 -19.36 -18.43 -9.12
N LEU A 84 -18.48 -17.44 -8.95
CA LEU A 84 -18.68 -16.07 -9.40
C LEU A 84 -18.01 -15.75 -10.73
N PHE A 85 -17.07 -16.58 -11.18
CA PHE A 85 -16.30 -16.37 -12.39
C PHE A 85 -16.24 -17.66 -13.21
N ASP A 86 -16.79 -17.63 -14.41
CA ASP A 86 -16.64 -18.72 -15.39
C ASP A 86 -15.19 -18.82 -15.89
N GLU A 87 -14.54 -17.66 -16.07
CA GLU A 87 -13.13 -17.52 -16.37
C GLU A 87 -12.48 -16.57 -15.36
N ILE A 88 -11.37 -16.99 -14.76
CA ILE A 88 -10.67 -16.20 -13.74
C ILE A 88 -10.02 -14.97 -14.40
N PRO A 89 -10.36 -13.74 -13.98
CA PRO A 89 -9.83 -12.53 -14.61
C PRO A 89 -8.31 -12.40 -14.51
N SER A 90 -7.75 -11.58 -15.40
CA SER A 90 -6.31 -11.46 -15.59
C SER A 90 -5.66 -10.37 -14.72
N THR A 91 -6.44 -9.41 -14.24
CA THR A 91 -5.93 -8.30 -13.43
C THR A 91 -6.68 -8.15 -12.11
N ALA A 92 -6.01 -7.65 -11.08
CA ALA A 92 -6.60 -7.34 -9.78
C ALA A 92 -7.69 -6.27 -9.91
N TRP A 93 -7.58 -5.38 -10.90
CA TRP A 93 -8.63 -4.42 -11.23
C TRP A 93 -9.89 -5.12 -11.73
N GLU A 94 -9.77 -6.07 -12.66
CA GLU A 94 -10.90 -6.84 -13.15
C GLU A 94 -11.57 -7.66 -12.05
N VAL A 95 -10.76 -8.34 -11.22
CA VAL A 95 -11.25 -9.15 -10.10
C VAL A 95 -12.06 -8.32 -9.11
N LEU A 96 -11.66 -7.08 -8.80
CA LEU A 96 -12.29 -6.29 -7.74
C LEU A 96 -13.29 -5.27 -8.25
N TRP A 97 -12.93 -4.50 -9.28
CA TRP A 97 -13.53 -3.19 -9.58
C TRP A 97 -14.22 -3.09 -10.93
N SER A 98 -13.98 -4.03 -11.85
CA SER A 98 -14.75 -4.09 -13.12
C SER A 98 -16.24 -4.24 -12.83
N GLN A 99 -17.11 -3.95 -13.80
CA GLN A 99 -18.57 -4.12 -13.66
C GLN A 99 -18.94 -5.56 -13.27
N ASP A 100 -18.10 -6.51 -13.65
CA ASP A 100 -18.19 -7.94 -13.40
C ASP A 100 -17.34 -8.41 -12.21
N GLY A 101 -16.70 -7.48 -11.49
CA GLY A 101 -15.81 -7.76 -10.37
C GLY A 101 -16.55 -8.08 -9.06
N LEU A 102 -15.80 -8.57 -8.09
CA LEU A 102 -16.29 -9.00 -6.77
C LEU A 102 -17.05 -7.89 -6.03
N THR A 103 -16.72 -6.61 -6.23
CA THR A 103 -17.41 -5.50 -5.55
C THR A 103 -18.88 -5.38 -5.96
N TRP A 104 -19.23 -5.79 -7.17
CA TRP A 104 -20.60 -5.70 -7.69
C TRP A 104 -21.30 -7.05 -7.76
N ARG A 105 -20.56 -8.13 -8.03
CA ARG A 105 -21.12 -9.46 -8.24
C ARG A 105 -21.32 -10.25 -6.96
N ALA A 106 -20.41 -10.11 -5.98
CA ALA A 106 -20.46 -10.93 -4.77
C ALA A 106 -21.47 -10.37 -3.76
N THR A 107 -22.34 -11.24 -3.23
CA THR A 107 -23.15 -10.88 -2.05
C THR A 107 -22.27 -10.69 -0.81
N ALA A 108 -22.83 -10.10 0.25
CA ALA A 108 -22.13 -9.93 1.52
C ALA A 108 -21.67 -11.28 2.11
N GLU A 109 -22.50 -12.31 2.00
CA GLU A 109 -22.20 -13.67 2.49
C GLU A 109 -21.12 -14.36 1.65
N GLN A 110 -21.19 -14.25 0.31
CA GLN A 110 -20.13 -14.76 -0.58
C GLN A 110 -18.80 -14.04 -0.32
N SER A 111 -18.83 -12.72 -0.12
CA SER A 111 -17.63 -11.96 0.24
C SER A 111 -17.02 -12.42 1.58
N ASP A 112 -17.86 -12.78 2.55
CA ASP A 112 -17.41 -13.34 3.83
C ASP A 112 -16.84 -14.75 3.67
N ARG A 113 -17.40 -15.59 2.78
CA ARG A 113 -16.84 -16.91 2.45
C ARG A 113 -15.45 -16.78 1.80
N ILE A 114 -15.33 -15.95 0.76
CA ILE A 114 -14.05 -15.71 0.05
C ILE A 114 -12.96 -15.25 1.03
N ARG A 115 -13.30 -14.40 2.00
CA ARG A 115 -12.35 -13.93 3.02
C ARG A 115 -11.81 -15.03 3.94
N ARG A 116 -12.58 -16.10 4.14
CA ARG A 116 -12.20 -17.25 5.00
C ARG A 116 -11.50 -18.36 4.23
N GLU A 117 -11.60 -18.34 2.90
CA GLU A 117 -10.94 -19.32 2.05
C GLU A 117 -9.41 -19.17 2.16
N VAL A 118 -8.75 -20.32 2.26
CA VAL A 118 -7.29 -20.41 2.41
C VAL A 118 -6.57 -20.40 1.06
N ILE A 119 -7.20 -19.88 -0.01
CA ILE A 119 -6.66 -19.89 -1.38
C ILE A 119 -5.25 -19.29 -1.41
N LEU A 120 -5.03 -18.15 -0.74
CA LEU A 120 -3.71 -17.50 -0.69
C LEU A 120 -2.62 -18.41 -0.10
N TRP A 121 -2.98 -19.17 0.94
CA TRP A 121 -2.06 -20.10 1.57
C TRP A 121 -1.83 -21.34 0.70
N ARG A 122 -2.89 -21.88 0.08
CA ARG A 122 -2.78 -23.04 -0.82
C ARG A 122 -1.98 -22.71 -2.08
N ALA A 123 -2.25 -21.58 -2.72
CA ALA A 123 -1.47 -21.06 -3.84
C ALA A 123 0.00 -20.86 -3.46
N PHE A 124 0.30 -20.40 -2.23
CA PHE A 124 1.68 -20.30 -1.74
C PHE A 124 2.34 -21.68 -1.58
N VAL A 125 1.63 -22.67 -1.04
CA VAL A 125 2.14 -24.03 -0.86
C VAL A 125 2.38 -24.72 -2.21
N ASP A 126 1.49 -24.49 -3.19
CA ASP A 126 1.58 -25.09 -4.52
C ASP A 126 2.65 -24.41 -5.39
N TYR A 127 2.84 -23.09 -5.26
CA TYR A 127 3.78 -22.29 -6.06
C TYR A 127 4.70 -21.41 -5.20
N PRO A 128 5.52 -21.98 -4.30
CA PRO A 128 6.27 -21.22 -3.30
C PRO A 128 7.36 -20.36 -3.91
N LEU A 129 8.00 -20.81 -5.00
CA LEU A 129 9.04 -20.04 -5.69
C LEU A 129 8.42 -18.89 -6.46
N GLN A 130 7.31 -19.10 -7.16
CA GLN A 130 6.66 -18.07 -7.97
C GLN A 130 6.04 -16.98 -7.09
N GLN A 131 5.60 -17.31 -5.89
CA GLN A 131 5.05 -16.34 -4.94
C GLN A 131 6.12 -15.62 -4.09
N SER A 132 7.30 -16.22 -3.92
CA SER A 132 8.42 -15.63 -3.14
C SER A 132 9.47 -14.94 -4.00
N TRP A 133 9.55 -15.22 -5.30
CA TRP A 133 10.71 -14.86 -6.10
C TRP A 133 10.57 -13.50 -6.80
N SER A 134 10.96 -12.47 -6.08
CA SER A 134 11.28 -11.14 -6.58
C SER A 134 12.58 -11.05 -7.43
N LEU A 135 13.16 -12.16 -7.86
CA LEU A 135 14.55 -12.25 -8.35
C LEU A 135 14.73 -12.86 -9.77
N VAL A 136 13.67 -13.25 -10.49
CA VAL A 136 13.73 -13.72 -11.89
C VAL A 136 13.25 -12.56 -12.77
N PRO A 137 13.97 -12.20 -13.86
CA PRO A 137 13.47 -11.23 -14.81
C PRO A 137 12.26 -11.83 -15.55
N GLY A 138 11.07 -11.44 -15.10
CA GLY A 138 9.77 -11.71 -15.70
C GLY A 138 8.86 -10.49 -15.52
N PRO A 139 7.64 -10.46 -16.11
CA PRO A 139 6.79 -9.28 -16.18
C PRO A 139 6.07 -8.88 -14.86
N TRP A 140 6.84 -8.83 -13.77
CA TRP A 140 6.63 -8.16 -12.47
C TRP A 140 6.31 -9.10 -11.31
N SER A 141 6.55 -8.60 -10.09
CA SER A 141 5.40 -8.28 -9.24
C SER A 141 5.81 -7.32 -8.13
N LEU A 142 6.57 -7.77 -7.13
CA LEU A 142 6.64 -7.02 -5.87
C LEU A 142 7.72 -5.92 -5.85
N VAL A 143 8.98 -6.27 -6.13
CA VAL A 143 10.10 -5.31 -6.10
C VAL A 143 10.02 -4.31 -7.23
N ARG A 144 9.61 -4.76 -8.43
CA ARG A 144 9.40 -3.86 -9.56
C ARG A 144 8.24 -2.89 -9.30
N ASN A 145 7.12 -3.35 -8.76
CA ASN A 145 6.02 -2.44 -8.43
C ASN A 145 6.35 -1.53 -7.26
N ALA A 146 7.09 -2.01 -6.26
CA ALA A 146 7.62 -1.15 -5.20
C ALA A 146 8.58 -0.10 -5.76
N ALA A 147 9.49 -0.47 -6.67
CA ALA A 147 10.41 0.46 -7.31
C ALA A 147 9.67 1.49 -8.19
N VAL A 148 8.71 1.04 -9.01
CA VAL A 148 7.83 1.92 -9.78
C VAL A 148 7.08 2.86 -8.85
N GLN A 149 6.43 2.33 -7.81
CA GLN A 149 5.69 3.14 -6.82
C GLN A 149 6.59 4.15 -6.11
N PHE A 150 7.85 3.80 -5.83
CA PHE A 150 8.81 4.69 -5.18
C PHE A 150 9.16 5.90 -6.05
N VAL A 151 9.17 5.72 -7.39
CA VAL A 151 9.45 6.80 -8.34
C VAL A 151 8.20 7.41 -8.98
N SER A 152 7.02 6.81 -8.76
CA SER A 152 5.73 7.32 -9.20
C SER A 152 5.42 8.63 -8.50
N ILE A 153 5.60 9.73 -9.24
CA ILE A 153 5.35 11.09 -8.79
C ILE A 153 4.40 11.73 -9.80
N GLY A 154 3.30 12.31 -9.31
CA GLY A 154 2.41 13.15 -10.12
C GLY A 154 0.94 12.78 -10.01
N ALA A 155 0.17 13.24 -11.00
CA ALA A 155 -1.28 13.12 -11.02
C ALA A 155 -1.82 12.18 -12.11
N ASN A 156 -0.99 11.28 -12.64
CA ASN A 156 -1.31 10.49 -13.84
C ASN A 156 -2.48 9.51 -13.61
N ASN A 157 -2.75 9.17 -12.35
CA ASN A 157 -3.86 8.32 -11.94
C ASN A 157 -5.10 9.09 -11.45
N PHE A 158 -5.16 10.40 -11.68
CA PHE A 158 -6.34 11.22 -11.36
C PHE A 158 -7.12 11.53 -12.63
N TYR A 159 -8.36 11.02 -12.68
CA TYR A 159 -9.30 11.29 -13.75
C TYR A 159 -10.43 12.17 -13.21
N PRO A 160 -10.81 13.24 -13.92
CA PRO A 160 -12.03 13.94 -13.60
C PRO A 160 -13.19 12.96 -13.74
N ALA A 161 -14.00 12.83 -12.69
CA ALA A 161 -15.20 12.03 -12.72
C ALA A 161 -16.41 12.96 -12.78
N ARG A 162 -17.28 12.75 -13.77
CA ARG A 162 -18.63 13.33 -13.78
C ARG A 162 -19.58 12.36 -13.14
N ILE A 163 -20.33 12.88 -12.17
CA ILE A 163 -21.40 12.16 -11.53
C ILE A 163 -22.70 12.54 -12.26
N GLU A 164 -23.23 11.59 -13.02
CA GLU A 164 -24.57 11.72 -13.59
C GLU A 164 -25.56 10.94 -12.72
N SER A 165 -26.48 11.67 -12.09
CA SER A 165 -27.58 11.09 -11.32
C SER A 165 -28.79 10.96 -12.24
N HIS A 166 -29.00 9.76 -12.79
CA HIS A 166 -30.20 9.47 -13.59
C HIS A 166 -31.42 9.13 -12.71
N ASP A 167 -31.18 8.74 -11.45
CA ASP A 167 -32.19 8.38 -10.42
C ASP A 167 -31.55 8.56 -9.01
N PRO A 168 -32.26 9.01 -7.96
CA PRO A 168 -31.73 9.09 -6.59
C PRO A 168 -31.07 7.79 -6.07
N LEU A 169 -31.38 6.62 -6.64
CA LEU A 169 -30.75 5.35 -6.28
C LEU A 169 -29.62 4.88 -7.21
N ARG A 170 -29.38 5.54 -8.35
CA ARG A 170 -28.39 5.12 -9.35
C ARG A 170 -27.52 6.27 -9.81
N VAL A 171 -26.28 6.23 -9.35
CA VAL A 171 -25.23 7.20 -9.67
C VAL A 171 -24.30 6.58 -10.70
N ALA A 172 -24.24 7.16 -11.91
CA ALA A 172 -23.25 6.79 -12.90
C ALA A 172 -22.00 7.66 -12.73
N ILE A 173 -20.84 7.03 -12.54
CA ILE A 173 -19.54 7.72 -12.47
C ILE A 173 -18.86 7.58 -13.83
N LEU A 174 -18.90 8.65 -14.61
CA LEU A 174 -18.24 8.73 -15.91
C LEU A 174 -16.85 9.32 -15.71
N ASN A 175 -15.81 8.50 -15.87
CA ASN A 175 -14.43 8.97 -15.84
C ASN A 175 -14.09 9.60 -17.19
N ASP A 176 -13.73 10.88 -17.19
CA ASP A 176 -13.19 11.53 -18.38
C ASP A 176 -11.79 10.97 -18.66
N ALA A 177 -11.61 10.39 -19.85
CA ALA A 177 -10.35 9.73 -20.25
C ALA A 177 -9.15 10.69 -20.38
N ARG A 178 -9.37 12.01 -20.30
CA ARG A 178 -8.31 13.02 -20.42
C ARG A 178 -8.26 13.90 -19.16
N PRO A 179 -7.15 13.86 -18.40
CA PRO A 179 -6.95 14.83 -17.33
C PRO A 179 -6.95 16.24 -17.92
N GLY A 180 -7.75 17.14 -17.33
CA GLY A 180 -7.85 18.52 -17.77
C GLY A 180 -6.52 19.27 -17.63
N ALA A 181 -6.37 20.39 -18.35
CA ALA A 181 -5.13 21.19 -18.35
C ALA A 181 -4.65 21.58 -16.94
N LEU A 182 -5.58 21.83 -16.01
CA LEU A 182 -5.28 22.15 -14.61
C LEU A 182 -4.68 20.96 -13.85
N LEU A 183 -5.22 19.75 -14.04
CA LEU A 183 -4.67 18.53 -13.42
C LEU A 183 -3.28 18.20 -13.96
N ASN A 184 -3.06 18.38 -15.26
CA ASN A 184 -1.73 18.20 -15.88
C ASN A 184 -0.73 19.25 -15.37
N GLY A 185 -1.14 20.51 -15.28
CA GLY A 185 -0.32 21.58 -14.71
C GLY A 185 0.04 21.32 -13.25
N PHE A 186 -0.92 20.86 -12.45
CA PHE A 186 -0.68 20.46 -11.06
C PHE A 186 0.28 19.26 -10.97
N GLY A 187 0.09 18.24 -11.81
CA GLY A 187 0.98 17.08 -11.88
C GLY A 187 2.43 17.47 -12.22
N ALA A 188 2.61 18.36 -13.19
CA ALA A 188 3.93 18.87 -13.57
C ALA A 188 4.57 19.72 -12.46
N PHE A 189 3.79 20.61 -11.83
CA PHE A 189 4.26 21.39 -10.68
C PHE A 189 4.70 20.48 -9.52
N TRP A 190 3.89 19.47 -9.19
CA TRP A 190 4.20 18.51 -8.14
C TRP A 190 5.45 17.68 -8.47
N ALA A 191 5.61 17.21 -9.71
CA ALA A 191 6.83 16.54 -10.13
C ALA A 191 8.05 17.46 -9.99
N ALA A 192 7.94 18.72 -10.42
CA ALA A 192 9.03 19.69 -10.36
C ALA A 192 9.45 20.02 -8.91
N THR A 193 8.49 20.24 -8.01
CA THR A 193 8.80 20.53 -6.59
C THR A 193 9.43 19.33 -5.90
N THR A 194 8.96 18.12 -6.18
CA THR A 194 9.52 16.88 -5.61
C THR A 194 10.96 16.66 -6.10
N LEU A 195 11.20 16.75 -7.41
CA LEU A 195 12.53 16.60 -7.99
C LEU A 195 13.50 17.70 -7.52
N GLY A 196 13.00 18.94 -7.40
CA GLY A 196 13.76 20.07 -6.86
C GLY A 196 14.18 19.85 -5.40
N GLY A 197 13.27 19.35 -4.56
CA GLY A 197 13.56 18.99 -3.17
C GLY A 197 14.61 17.88 -3.05
N VAL A 198 14.48 16.81 -3.84
CA VAL A 198 15.47 15.72 -3.89
C VAL A 198 16.83 16.23 -4.35
N ALA A 199 16.89 17.07 -5.38
CA ALA A 199 18.13 17.66 -5.87
C ALA A 199 18.79 18.57 -4.82
N ALA A 200 18.01 19.40 -4.11
CA ALA A 200 18.49 20.25 -3.03
C ALA A 200 19.07 19.42 -1.87
N LEU A 201 18.36 18.37 -1.44
CA LEU A 201 18.84 17.45 -0.40
C LEU A 201 20.12 16.73 -0.83
N ALA A 202 20.20 16.26 -2.08
CA ALA A 202 21.40 15.62 -2.60
C ALA A 202 22.59 16.60 -2.69
N ALA A 203 22.35 17.86 -3.07
CA ALA A 203 23.37 18.91 -3.06
C ALA A 203 23.83 19.22 -1.62
N MET A 204 22.90 19.37 -0.67
CA MET A 204 23.23 19.59 0.75
C MET A 204 24.04 18.43 1.33
N ALA A 205 23.69 17.19 1.00
CA ALA A 205 24.43 15.99 1.41
C ALA A 205 25.83 15.95 0.81
N ARG A 206 25.98 16.26 -0.49
CA ARG A 206 27.28 16.28 -1.18
C ARG A 206 28.22 17.36 -0.65
N HIS A 207 27.68 18.50 -0.25
CA HIS A 207 28.45 19.62 0.29
C HIS A 207 28.65 19.54 1.81
N ASP A 208 28.32 18.40 2.44
CA ASP A 208 28.36 18.15 3.89
C ASP A 208 27.66 19.26 4.71
N ARG A 209 26.62 19.86 4.10
CA ARG A 209 25.78 20.90 4.72
C ARG A 209 24.66 20.31 5.56
N LEU A 210 24.53 18.99 5.60
CA LEU A 210 23.73 18.27 6.59
C LEU A 210 24.53 18.24 7.91
N ALA A 211 24.54 19.39 8.57
CA ALA A 211 25.45 19.74 9.64
C ALA A 211 25.11 19.06 10.98
N SER A 212 23.89 18.55 11.17
CA SER A 212 23.47 17.90 12.41
C SER A 212 23.09 16.43 12.23
N GLY A 213 23.40 15.60 13.23
CA GLY A 213 22.92 14.21 13.27
C GLY A 213 21.39 14.11 13.20
N ARG A 214 20.69 15.11 13.75
CA ARG A 214 19.23 15.18 13.75
C ARG A 214 18.63 15.36 12.35
N GLU A 215 19.25 16.13 11.48
CA GLU A 215 18.81 16.26 10.07
C GLU A 215 18.91 14.93 9.33
N ARG A 216 20.01 14.19 9.56
CA ARG A 216 20.22 12.86 8.96
C ARG A 216 19.21 11.84 9.49
N GLU A 217 18.89 11.90 10.78
CA GLU A 217 17.85 11.06 11.41
C GLU A 217 16.47 11.32 10.81
N ILE A 218 16.08 12.59 10.63
CA ILE A 218 14.78 12.95 10.01
C ILE A 218 14.71 12.45 8.57
N ILE A 219 15.77 12.67 7.79
CA ILE A 219 15.85 12.18 6.41
C ILE A 219 15.75 10.65 6.37
N ALA A 220 16.43 9.95 7.29
CA ALA A 220 16.36 8.49 7.37
C ALA A 220 14.94 8.00 7.69
N VAL A 221 14.24 8.64 8.64
CA VAL A 221 12.85 8.29 8.97
C VAL A 221 11.92 8.49 7.76
N VAL A 222 12.06 9.62 7.05
CA VAL A 222 11.27 9.88 5.84
C VAL A 222 11.55 8.84 4.76
N LEU A 223 12.82 8.52 4.51
CA LEU A 223 13.20 7.50 3.52
C LEU A 223 12.66 6.11 3.90
N VAL A 224 12.75 5.72 5.17
CA VAL A 224 12.18 4.46 5.66
C VAL A 224 10.66 4.45 5.45
N GLY A 225 9.97 5.57 5.75
CA GLY A 225 8.55 5.72 5.49
C GLY A 225 8.18 5.56 4.01
N LEU A 226 8.91 6.23 3.11
CA LEU A 226 8.70 6.14 1.66
C LEU A 226 8.92 4.73 1.12
N VAL A 227 9.99 4.06 1.58
CA VAL A 227 10.31 2.66 1.20
C VAL A 227 9.26 1.70 1.73
N ALA A 228 8.87 1.81 3.01
CA ALA A 228 7.83 0.97 3.60
C ALA A 228 6.49 1.14 2.88
N ASN A 229 6.11 2.38 2.56
CA ASN A 229 4.89 2.68 1.81
C ASN A 229 4.94 2.13 0.38
N ALA A 230 6.08 2.24 -0.31
CA ALA A 230 6.26 1.66 -1.63
C ALA A 230 6.17 0.13 -1.61
N ALA A 231 6.81 -0.52 -0.64
CA ALA A 231 6.79 -1.97 -0.48
C ALA A 231 5.38 -2.49 -0.16
N ILE A 232 4.68 -1.85 0.77
CA ILE A 232 3.33 -2.26 1.18
C ILE A 232 2.33 -1.99 0.06
N PHE A 233 2.21 -0.76 -0.43
CA PHE A 233 1.12 -0.40 -1.35
C PHE A 233 1.46 -0.63 -2.81
N GLY A 234 2.71 -0.40 -3.22
CA GLY A 234 3.16 -0.75 -4.57
C GLY A 234 3.31 -2.26 -4.74
N GLY A 235 3.91 -2.93 -3.75
CA GLY A 235 4.17 -4.37 -3.80
C GLY A 235 2.93 -5.25 -3.66
N LEU A 236 2.11 -5.01 -2.63
CA LEU A 236 0.96 -5.88 -2.30
C LEU A 236 -0.35 -5.50 -3.01
N SER A 237 -0.39 -4.33 -3.65
CA SER A 237 -1.54 -3.86 -4.44
C SER A 237 -1.04 -3.53 -5.84
N ALA A 238 -1.37 -2.35 -6.38
CA ALA A 238 -0.88 -1.88 -7.67
C ALA A 238 -0.21 -0.50 -7.50
N PRO A 239 0.84 -0.19 -8.28
CA PRO A 239 1.49 1.11 -8.22
C PRO A 239 0.55 2.21 -8.73
N VAL A 240 0.26 3.19 -7.89
CA VAL A 240 -0.57 4.36 -8.20
C VAL A 240 -0.01 5.59 -7.50
N ASP A 241 0.02 6.74 -8.18
CA ASP A 241 0.73 7.94 -7.69
C ASP A 241 0.19 8.46 -6.34
N ARG A 242 -1.08 8.17 -6.04
CA ARG A 242 -1.74 8.60 -4.79
C ARG A 242 -1.10 8.07 -3.51
N TYR A 243 -0.39 6.94 -3.55
CA TYR A 243 0.18 6.36 -2.33
C TYR A 243 1.39 7.15 -1.83
N GLN A 244 2.31 7.59 -2.70
CA GLN A 244 3.42 8.43 -2.26
C GLN A 244 3.01 9.88 -2.00
N GLY A 245 1.98 10.38 -2.68
CA GLY A 245 1.47 11.73 -2.41
C GLY A 245 1.03 11.93 -0.96
N ARG A 246 0.47 10.91 -0.30
CA ARG A 246 0.05 11.04 1.11
C ARG A 246 1.22 11.29 2.07
N LEU A 247 2.42 10.79 1.77
CA LEU A 247 3.61 11.00 2.60
C LEU A 247 4.35 12.30 2.31
N ILE A 248 4.31 12.78 1.06
CA ILE A 248 4.97 14.05 0.69
C ILE A 248 4.24 15.26 1.32
N TRP A 249 2.93 15.12 1.58
CA TRP A 249 2.06 16.21 2.05
C TRP A 249 1.59 16.06 3.51
N THR A 250 2.16 15.13 4.29
CA THR A 250 1.90 15.00 5.75
C THR A 250 3.05 15.57 6.57
#